data_AF-A0A0H2SDV1-F1
#
_entry.id   AF-A0A0H2SDV1-F1
#
_cell.length_a   1.000
_cell.length_b   1.000
_cell.length_c   1.000
_cell.angle_alpha   90.00
_cell.angle_beta   90.00
_cell.angle_gamma   90.00
#
_symmetry.space_group_name_H-M   'P 1'
#
loop_
_entity.id
_entity.type
_entity.pdbx_description
1 polymer ?
#
loop_
_entity_poly.entity_id
_entity_poly.type
_entity_poly.pdbx_seq_one_letter_code
_entity_poly.pdbx_strand_id
1 'polypeptide(L)'
;MPLYLRNKSVLTAIYLSIVVILYIIAKFFHIAPNIIPLLIPIFIPLLDNLYYSIIFTVGFLFIMSIFGFFIQVSSLIFLFFIPIIVFTYSKKIKYIITSLTAFISTMIMTKFYYFLIPEYMKNNFMLCFLIIFYVLGINIYGLIILELAGKVENYLKKYYGGDE
;
A
#
# COMPACT_ATOMS: atom_id res chain seq x y z
N MET A 1 -22.10 1.75 15.23
CA MET A 1 -21.24 1.07 14.22
C MET A 1 -21.48 -0.43 14.31
N PRO A 2 -21.93 -1.11 13.23
CA PRO A 2 -22.28 -2.54 13.29
C PRO A 2 -21.13 -3.43 13.79
N LEU A 3 -21.49 -4.54 14.47
CA LEU A 3 -20.56 -5.36 15.26
C LEU A 3 -19.34 -5.88 14.46
N TYR A 4 -19.51 -6.13 13.16
CA TYR A 4 -18.44 -6.59 12.27
C TYR A 4 -17.39 -5.51 11.96
N LEU A 5 -17.75 -4.21 12.02
CA LEU A 5 -16.81 -3.10 11.86
C LEU A 5 -15.96 -2.88 13.13
N ARG A 6 -16.43 -3.36 14.29
CA ARG A 6 -15.68 -3.28 15.55
C ARG A 6 -14.66 -4.42 15.68
N ASN A 7 -14.94 -5.57 15.08
CA ASN A 7 -14.01 -6.69 15.05
C ASN A 7 -12.96 -6.49 13.95
N LYS A 8 -11.75 -6.09 14.34
CA LYS A 8 -10.62 -5.83 13.42
C LYS A 8 -10.23 -7.05 12.58
N SER A 9 -10.46 -8.27 13.06
CA SER A 9 -10.20 -9.50 12.28
C SER A 9 -11.17 -9.62 11.10
N VAL A 10 -12.47 -9.41 11.36
CA VAL A 10 -13.52 -9.44 10.32
C VAL A 10 -13.30 -8.30 9.33
N LEU A 11 -13.00 -7.10 9.82
CA LEU A 11 -12.70 -5.95 8.97
C LEU A 11 -11.50 -6.22 8.05
N THR A 12 -10.44 -6.82 8.59
CA THR A 12 -9.25 -7.22 7.81
C THR A 12 -9.63 -8.20 6.71
N ALA A 13 -10.43 -9.22 7.01
CA ALA A 13 -10.88 -10.19 6.01
C ALA A 13 -11.75 -9.54 4.92
N ILE A 14 -12.64 -8.60 5.28
CA ILE A 14 -13.46 -7.86 4.32
C ILE A 14 -12.57 -7.03 3.38
N TYR A 15 -11.65 -6.22 3.94
CA TYR A 15 -10.74 -5.40 3.13
C TYR A 15 -9.84 -6.25 2.24
N LEU A 16 -9.31 -7.35 2.77
CA LEU A 16 -8.51 -8.31 2.01
C LEU A 16 -9.30 -8.88 0.83
N SER A 17 -10.55 -9.27 1.04
CA SER A 17 -11.42 -9.80 0.00
C SER A 17 -11.69 -8.76 -1.09
N ILE A 18 -12.05 -7.53 -0.69
CA ILE A 18 -12.27 -6.40 -1.62
C ILE A 18 -11.02 -6.14 -2.45
N VAL A 19 -9.87 -6.07 -1.81
CA VAL A 19 -8.59 -5.75 -2.44
C VAL A 19 -8.14 -6.81 -3.43
N VAL A 20 -8.27 -8.09 -3.08
CA VAL A 20 -7.94 -9.20 -3.97
C VAL A 20 -8.82 -9.15 -5.22
N ILE A 21 -10.13 -8.99 -5.04
CA ILE A 21 -11.08 -8.87 -6.16
C ILE A 21 -10.72 -7.67 -7.04
N LEU A 22 -10.50 -6.50 -6.43
CA LEU A 22 -10.13 -5.29 -7.16
C LEU A 22 -8.83 -5.46 -7.94
N TYR A 23 -7.79 -6.07 -7.35
CA TYR A 23 -6.53 -6.28 -8.04
C TYR A 23 -6.68 -7.24 -9.22
N ILE A 24 -7.37 -8.36 -9.03
CA ILE A 24 -7.63 -9.35 -10.09
C ILE A 24 -8.38 -8.66 -11.23
N ILE A 25 -9.46 -7.93 -10.92
CA ILE A 25 -10.23 -7.22 -11.94
C ILE A 25 -9.33 -6.22 -12.69
N ALA A 26 -8.56 -5.43 -11.96
CA ALA A 26 -7.64 -4.45 -12.54
C ALA A 26 -6.64 -5.08 -13.51
N LYS A 27 -6.08 -6.24 -13.14
CA LYS A 27 -5.07 -6.93 -13.95
C LYS A 27 -5.65 -7.68 -15.14
N PHE A 28 -6.72 -8.44 -14.96
CA PHE A 28 -7.28 -9.26 -16.04
C PHE A 28 -8.08 -8.42 -17.03
N PHE A 29 -8.90 -7.48 -16.56
CA PHE A 29 -9.73 -6.63 -17.44
C PHE A 29 -9.00 -5.37 -17.90
N HIS A 30 -7.74 -5.17 -17.50
CA HIS A 30 -6.95 -3.97 -17.82
C HIS A 30 -7.66 -2.65 -17.44
N ILE A 31 -8.54 -2.71 -16.45
CA ILE A 31 -9.21 -1.53 -15.92
C ILE A 31 -8.25 -0.86 -14.94
N ALA A 32 -7.65 0.25 -15.37
CA ALA A 32 -6.72 1.03 -14.55
C ALA A 32 -5.65 0.16 -13.83
N PRO A 33 -4.89 -0.68 -14.56
CA PRO A 33 -4.10 -1.80 -14.03
C PRO A 33 -2.90 -1.40 -13.18
N ASN A 34 -2.60 -0.10 -13.16
CA ASN A 34 -1.53 0.52 -12.35
C ASN A 34 -2.12 1.40 -11.23
N ILE A 35 -3.29 2.02 -11.45
CA ILE A 35 -3.91 2.95 -10.50
C ILE A 35 -4.53 2.16 -9.34
N ILE A 36 -5.28 1.10 -9.63
CA ILE A 36 -5.94 0.30 -8.59
C ILE A 36 -4.91 -0.29 -7.61
N PRO A 37 -3.82 -0.95 -8.06
CA PRO A 37 -2.78 -1.42 -7.14
C PRO A 37 -2.16 -0.34 -6.26
N LEU A 38 -1.98 0.88 -6.80
CA LEU A 38 -1.49 2.04 -6.05
C LEU A 38 -2.51 2.60 -5.06
N LEU A 39 -3.78 2.24 -5.13
CA LEU A 39 -4.77 2.68 -4.14
C LEU A 39 -4.97 1.67 -3.02
N ILE A 40 -4.62 0.40 -3.22
CA ILE A 40 -4.77 -0.67 -2.22
C ILE A 40 -4.16 -0.31 -0.86
N PRO A 41 -3.00 0.35 -0.75
CA PRO A 41 -2.46 0.74 0.54
C PRO A 41 -3.38 1.62 1.41
N ILE A 42 -4.46 2.20 0.85
CA ILE A 42 -5.48 2.95 1.62
C ILE A 42 -6.11 2.13 2.74
N PHE A 43 -6.17 0.81 2.60
CA PHE A 43 -6.74 -0.06 3.63
C PHE A 43 -5.83 -0.18 4.87
N ILE A 44 -4.55 0.18 4.78
CA ILE A 44 -3.62 0.19 5.91
C ILE A 44 -4.06 1.19 7.00
N PRO A 45 -4.19 2.50 6.72
CA PRO A 45 -4.68 3.45 7.71
C PRO A 45 -6.13 3.20 8.13
N LEU A 46 -7.00 2.69 7.25
CA LEU A 46 -8.39 2.34 7.60
C LEU A 46 -8.49 1.22 8.65
N LEU A 47 -7.47 0.37 8.77
CA LEU A 47 -7.43 -0.67 9.81
C LEU A 47 -7.08 -0.10 11.18
N ASP A 48 -6.42 1.06 11.26
CA ASP A 48 -6.02 1.76 12.50
C ASP A 48 -5.39 0.83 13.56
N ASN A 49 -4.60 -0.15 13.10
CA ASN A 49 -3.88 -1.08 13.96
C ASN A 49 -2.73 -1.75 13.21
N LEU A 50 -1.50 -1.57 13.71
CA LEU A 50 -0.28 -2.09 13.08
C LEU A 50 -0.32 -3.60 12.84
N TYR A 51 -0.76 -4.38 13.83
CA TYR A 51 -0.80 -5.84 13.75
C TYR A 51 -1.72 -6.31 12.62
N TYR A 52 -2.91 -5.72 12.52
CA TYR A 52 -3.86 -6.05 11.45
C TYR A 52 -3.42 -5.53 10.07
N SER A 53 -2.72 -4.40 10.00
CA SER A 53 -2.10 -3.94 8.75
C SER A 53 -1.02 -4.90 8.24
N ILE A 54 -0.25 -5.52 9.16
CA ILE A 54 0.73 -6.55 8.81
C ILE A 54 0.02 -7.82 8.32
N ILE A 55 -1.01 -8.29 9.04
CA ILE A 55 -1.83 -9.44 8.61
C ILE A 55 -2.42 -9.19 7.22
N PHE A 56 -2.99 -8.01 6.99
CA PHE A 56 -3.53 -7.62 5.69
C PHE A 56 -2.48 -7.71 4.58
N THR A 57 -1.29 -7.16 4.82
CA THR A 57 -0.19 -7.14 3.85
C THR A 57 0.32 -8.55 3.52
N VAL A 58 0.54 -9.37 4.55
CA VAL A 58 1.02 -10.74 4.39
C VAL A 58 -0.06 -11.62 3.75
N GLY A 59 -1.32 -11.48 4.18
CA GLY A 59 -2.45 -12.18 3.59
C GLY A 59 -2.64 -11.82 2.11
N PHE A 60 -2.49 -10.54 1.76
CA PHE A 60 -2.56 -10.09 0.38
C PHE A 60 -1.44 -10.72 -0.46
N LEU A 61 -0.19 -10.68 0.02
CA LEU A 61 0.92 -11.35 -0.66
C LEU A 61 0.63 -12.84 -0.86
N PHE A 62 0.19 -13.54 0.19
CA PHE A 62 -0.08 -14.96 0.17
C PHE A 62 -1.15 -15.32 -0.88
N ILE A 63 -2.31 -14.66 -0.84
CA ILE A 63 -3.39 -14.93 -1.80
C ILE A 63 -2.94 -14.64 -3.23
N MET A 64 -2.29 -13.50 -3.47
CA MET A 64 -1.85 -13.15 -4.81
C MET A 64 -0.74 -14.05 -5.34
N SER A 65 0.04 -14.67 -4.45
CA SER A 65 1.00 -15.70 -4.81
C SER A 65 0.32 -16.95 -5.36
N ILE A 66 -0.82 -17.35 -4.78
CA ILE A 66 -1.63 -18.48 -5.29
C ILE A 66 -2.11 -18.19 -6.72
N PHE A 67 -2.43 -16.94 -7.02
CA PHE A 67 -2.81 -16.50 -8.37
C PHE A 67 -1.62 -16.24 -9.32
N GLY A 68 -0.37 -16.50 -8.90
CA GLY A 68 0.82 -16.35 -9.73
C GLY A 68 1.36 -14.91 -9.85
N PHE A 69 0.88 -13.96 -9.03
CA PHE A 69 1.31 -12.56 -9.06
C PHE A 69 2.39 -12.21 -8.04
N PHE A 70 3.16 -13.19 -7.57
CA PHE A 70 4.13 -13.00 -6.49
C PHE A 70 5.10 -11.85 -6.77
N ILE A 71 5.73 -11.83 -7.94
CA ILE A 71 6.76 -10.83 -8.30
C ILE A 71 6.18 -9.40 -8.35
N GLN A 72 4.99 -9.25 -8.94
CA GLN A 72 4.34 -7.95 -9.08
C GLN A 72 3.81 -7.42 -7.74
N VAL A 73 3.37 -8.32 -6.85
CA VAL A 73 2.80 -7.93 -5.56
C VAL A 73 3.89 -7.73 -4.52
N SER A 74 4.94 -8.54 -4.50
CA SER A 74 6.08 -8.37 -3.60
C SER A 74 6.76 -7.02 -3.84
N SER A 75 7.01 -6.66 -5.10
CA SER A 75 7.55 -5.35 -5.49
C SER A 75 6.65 -4.19 -5.04
N LEU A 76 5.33 -4.31 -5.24
CA LEU A 76 4.34 -3.35 -4.74
C LEU A 76 4.40 -3.21 -3.21
N ILE A 77 4.56 -4.32 -2.49
CA ILE A 77 4.62 -4.31 -1.03
C ILE A 77 5.87 -3.60 -0.53
N PHE A 78 7.03 -3.93 -1.09
CA PHE A 78 8.29 -3.27 -0.73
C PHE A 78 8.24 -1.77 -1.03
N LEU A 79 7.71 -1.38 -2.19
CA LEU A 79 7.69 0.03 -2.58
C LEU A 79 6.56 0.85 -1.93
N PHE A 80 5.40 0.28 -1.65
CA PHE A 80 4.25 1.10 -1.22
C PHE A 80 3.72 0.69 0.15
N PHE A 81 3.51 -0.60 0.40
CA PHE A 81 2.87 -1.04 1.64
C PHE A 81 3.78 -0.78 2.85
N ILE A 82 5.04 -1.21 2.78
CA ILE A 82 5.97 -1.04 3.90
C ILE A 82 6.18 0.45 4.23
N PRO A 83 6.49 1.34 3.26
CA PRO A 83 6.57 2.76 3.52
C PRO A 83 5.28 3.36 4.08
N ILE A 84 4.10 2.93 3.63
CA ILE A 84 2.82 3.43 4.17
C ILE A 84 2.55 2.96 5.59
N ILE A 85 2.85 1.70 5.91
CA ILE A 85 2.72 1.20 7.28
C ILE A 85 3.60 2.06 8.19
N VAL A 86 4.85 2.27 7.80
CA VAL A 86 5.79 3.12 8.54
C VAL A 86 5.26 4.55 8.66
N PHE A 87 4.79 5.14 7.57
CA PHE A 87 4.26 6.50 7.54
C PHE A 87 3.05 6.68 8.49
N THR A 88 2.15 5.70 8.48
CA THR A 88 0.92 5.70 9.27
C THR A 88 1.21 5.62 10.77
N TYR A 89 2.13 4.75 11.19
CA TYR A 89 2.33 4.44 12.61
C TYR A 89 3.50 5.17 13.28
N SER A 90 4.37 5.86 12.52
CA SER A 90 5.58 6.54 13.07
C SER A 90 5.35 7.94 13.68
N LYS A 91 4.10 8.42 13.75
CA LYS A 91 3.68 9.69 14.37
C LYS A 91 4.61 10.88 14.03
N LYS A 92 5.45 11.32 14.98
CA LYS A 92 6.22 12.59 14.93
C LYS A 92 7.38 12.60 13.93
N ILE A 93 8.01 11.45 13.70
CA ILE A 93 9.19 11.32 12.82
C ILE A 93 8.86 10.59 11.52
N LYS A 94 7.56 10.53 11.17
CA LYS A 94 7.06 9.76 10.04
C LYS A 94 7.75 10.08 8.72
N TYR A 95 8.06 11.34 8.42
CA TYR A 95 8.70 11.69 7.14
C TYR A 95 10.14 11.19 7.05
N ILE A 96 10.89 11.29 8.16
CA ILE A 96 12.29 10.85 8.21
C ILE A 96 12.35 9.32 8.10
N ILE A 97 11.55 8.61 8.92
CA ILE A 97 11.54 7.14 8.88
C ILE A 97 10.99 6.65 7.53
N THR A 98 9.93 7.25 6.99
CA THR A 98 9.40 6.85 5.68
C THR A 98 10.43 7.07 4.57
N SER A 99 11.19 8.16 4.61
CA SER A 99 12.28 8.40 3.66
C SER A 99 13.38 7.36 3.76
N LEU A 100 13.78 6.98 4.99
CA LEU A 100 14.76 5.92 5.22
C LEU A 100 14.24 4.56 4.74
N THR A 101 12.99 4.21 5.06
CA THR A 101 12.33 2.99 4.61
C THR A 101 12.20 2.95 3.10
N ALA A 102 11.84 4.07 2.47
CA ALA A 102 11.76 4.19 1.03
C ALA A 102 13.13 3.98 0.37
N PHE A 103 14.18 4.59 0.91
CA PHE A 103 15.54 4.36 0.44
C PHE A 103 15.92 2.87 0.53
N ILE A 104 15.72 2.23 1.68
CA ILE A 104 15.97 0.79 1.85
C ILE A 104 15.15 -0.03 0.85
N SER A 105 13.89 0.32 0.65
CA SER A 105 12.99 -0.36 -0.29
C SER A 105 13.49 -0.24 -1.73
N THR A 106 14.01 0.93 -2.14
CA THR A 106 14.64 1.08 -3.45
C THR A 106 15.88 0.22 -3.60
N MET A 107 16.72 0.09 -2.56
CA MET A 107 17.90 -0.77 -2.60
C MET A 107 17.53 -2.25 -2.74
N ILE A 108 16.45 -2.69 -2.08
CA ILE A 108 15.89 -4.04 -2.25
C ILE A 108 15.42 -4.22 -3.70
N MET A 109 14.70 -3.24 -4.25
CA MET A 109 14.20 -3.30 -5.63
C MET A 109 15.32 -3.33 -6.67
N THR A 110 16.36 -2.52 -6.51
CA THR A 110 17.50 -2.50 -7.44
C THR A 110 18.34 -3.77 -7.35
N LYS A 111 18.37 -4.45 -6.19
CA LYS A 111 19.11 -5.71 -6.03
C LYS A 111 18.34 -6.95 -6.51
N PHE A 112 17.07 -7.08 -6.14
CA PHE A 112 16.28 -8.30 -6.39
C PHE A 112 15.34 -8.19 -7.60
N TYR A 113 14.92 -6.98 -7.95
CA TYR A 113 13.95 -6.71 -9.01
C TYR A 113 14.53 -5.84 -10.12
N TYR A 114 15.86 -5.86 -10.30
CA TYR A 114 16.56 -5.08 -11.31
C TYR A 114 16.04 -5.31 -12.74
N PHE A 115 15.54 -6.51 -13.01
CA PHE A 115 14.96 -6.88 -14.30
C PHE A 115 13.62 -6.18 -14.59
N LEU A 116 12.92 -5.67 -13.57
CA LEU A 116 11.70 -4.87 -13.74
C LEU A 116 11.99 -3.40 -14.11
N ILE A 117 13.24 -2.96 -13.96
CA ILE A 117 13.65 -1.59 -14.25
C ILE A 117 13.91 -1.48 -15.77
N PRO A 118 13.31 -0.52 -16.49
CA PRO A 118 13.59 -0.31 -17.90
C PRO A 118 15.08 -0.01 -18.16
N GLU A 119 15.64 -0.50 -19.26
CA GLU A 119 17.09 -0.40 -19.53
C GLU A 119 17.62 1.04 -19.55
N TYR A 120 16.86 1.98 -20.11
CA TYR A 120 17.24 3.39 -20.13
C TYR A 120 17.33 4.00 -18.73
N MET A 121 16.60 3.46 -17.74
CA MET A 121 16.64 3.91 -16.34
C MET A 121 17.79 3.29 -15.54
N LYS A 122 18.47 2.27 -16.08
CA LYS A 122 19.58 1.58 -15.40
C LYS A 122 20.88 2.38 -15.38
N ASN A 123 20.97 3.49 -16.10
CA ASN A 123 22.10 4.41 -16.01
C ASN A 123 22.20 4.98 -14.58
N ASN A 124 23.39 4.87 -13.96
CA ASN A 124 23.64 5.29 -12.57
C ASN A 124 23.12 6.70 -12.25
N PHE A 125 23.25 7.65 -13.18
CA PHE A 125 22.76 9.01 -12.98
C PHE A 125 21.23 9.07 -12.93
N MET A 126 20.53 8.45 -13.90
CA MET A 126 19.06 8.40 -13.92
C MET A 126 18.51 7.64 -12.72
N LEU A 127 19.15 6.55 -12.32
CA LEU A 127 18.74 5.73 -11.20
C LEU A 127 18.83 6.51 -9.87
N CYS A 128 19.87 7.32 -9.67
CA CYS A 128 19.96 8.24 -8.54
C CYS A 128 18.80 9.25 -8.52
N PHE A 129 18.49 9.88 -9.67
CA PHE A 129 17.34 10.80 -9.75
C PHE A 129 16.03 10.11 -9.40
N LEU A 130 15.78 8.90 -9.94
CA LEU A 130 14.58 8.14 -9.64
C LEU A 130 14.44 7.82 -8.15
N ILE A 131 15.54 7.46 -7.47
CA ILE A 131 15.52 7.22 -6.03
C ILE A 131 15.11 8.49 -5.28
N ILE A 132 15.70 9.65 -5.62
CA ILE A 132 15.36 10.93 -4.98
C ILE A 132 13.88 11.28 -5.20
N PHE A 133 13.42 11.20 -6.44
CA PHE A 133 12.02 11.46 -6.78
C PHE A 133 11.06 10.51 -6.07
N TYR A 134 11.42 9.23 -5.98
CA TYR A 134 10.61 8.24 -5.28
C TYR A 134 10.57 8.51 -3.77
N VAL A 135 11.69 8.84 -3.13
CA VAL A 135 11.75 9.16 -1.69
C VAL A 135 10.92 10.42 -1.38
N LEU A 136 10.91 11.42 -2.24
CA LEU A 136 10.02 12.58 -2.09
C LEU A 136 8.56 12.19 -2.36
N GLY A 137 8.32 11.47 -3.45
CA GLY A 137 7.00 11.06 -3.91
C GLY A 137 6.26 10.17 -2.92
N ILE A 138 6.94 9.25 -2.24
CA ILE A 138 6.32 8.35 -1.28
C ILE A 138 5.83 9.08 -0.02
N ASN A 139 6.51 10.17 0.39
CA ASN A 139 6.04 11.01 1.49
C ASN A 139 4.77 11.77 1.10
N ILE A 140 4.72 12.33 -0.11
CA ILE A 140 3.52 12.99 -0.66
C ILE A 140 2.39 11.97 -0.79
N TYR A 141 2.69 10.79 -1.31
CA TYR A 141 1.73 9.70 -1.46
C TYR A 141 1.19 9.21 -0.11
N GLY A 142 2.03 9.11 0.92
CA GLY A 142 1.59 8.81 2.28
C GLY A 142 0.59 9.82 2.82
N LEU A 143 0.77 11.11 2.52
CA LEU A 143 -0.21 12.16 2.87
C LEU A 143 -1.53 11.97 2.13
N ILE A 144 -1.48 11.74 0.82
CA ILE A 144 -2.67 11.52 -0.02
C ILE A 144 -3.46 10.31 0.49
N ILE A 145 -2.78 9.20 0.77
CA ILE A 145 -3.42 7.97 1.26
C ILE A 145 -4.09 8.19 2.61
N LEU A 146 -3.45 8.91 3.53
CA LEU A 146 -4.01 9.19 4.85
C LEU A 146 -5.24 10.10 4.76
N GLU A 147 -5.19 11.13 3.92
CA GLU A 147 -6.33 12.03 3.65
C GLU A 147 -7.52 11.28 3.02
N LEU A 148 -7.24 10.43 2.03
CA LEU A 148 -8.27 9.60 1.39
C LEU A 148 -8.90 8.61 2.38
N ALA A 149 -8.09 7.96 3.21
CA ALA A 149 -8.58 7.05 4.23
C ALA A 149 -9.49 7.76 5.23
N GLY A 150 -9.10 8.95 5.71
CA GLY A 150 -9.94 9.75 6.60
C GLY A 150 -11.28 10.15 5.96
N LYS A 151 -11.28 10.52 4.68
CA LYS A 151 -12.53 10.79 3.93
C LYS A 151 -13.41 9.55 3.83
N VAL A 152 -12.85 8.40 3.48
CA VAL A 152 -13.60 7.13 3.41
C VAL A 152 -14.18 6.75 4.76
N GLU A 153 -13.40 6.86 5.83
CA GLU A 153 -13.86 6.58 7.20
C GLU A 153 -15.02 7.52 7.59
N ASN A 154 -14.91 8.81 7.30
CA ASN A 154 -15.98 9.77 7.56
C ASN A 154 -17.24 9.48 6.76
N TYR A 155 -17.13 9.09 5.50
CA TYR A 155 -18.27 8.67 4.69
C TYR A 155 -18.93 7.41 5.24
N LEU A 156 -18.13 6.40 5.62
CA LEU A 156 -18.65 5.17 6.24
C LEU A 156 -19.36 5.47 7.56
N LYS A 157 -18.80 6.35 8.40
CA LYS A 157 -19.46 6.81 9.63
C LYS A 157 -20.77 7.51 9.31
N LYS A 158 -20.80 8.46 8.37
CA LYS A 158 -22.02 9.21 8.02
C LYS A 158 -23.16 8.32 7.52
N TYR A 159 -22.88 7.27 6.76
CA TYR A 159 -23.92 6.43 6.14
C TYR A 159 -24.24 5.14 6.90
N TYR A 160 -23.29 4.57 7.64
CA TYR A 160 -23.46 3.31 8.38
C TYR A 160 -23.34 3.46 9.90
N GLY A 161 -22.82 4.58 10.39
CA GLY A 161 -22.93 5.03 11.76
C GLY A 161 -24.09 6.01 11.83
N GLY A 162 -25.32 5.49 11.89
CA GLY A 162 -26.45 6.33 12.28
C GLY A 162 -26.09 7.12 13.55
N ASP A 163 -26.45 8.39 13.54
CA ASP A 163 -26.41 9.25 14.70
C ASP A 163 -27.07 8.52 15.88
N GLU A 164 -26.26 8.21 16.89
CA GLU A 164 -26.64 8.21 18.30
C GLU A 164 -25.58 9.00 19.06
#